data_AF-A0A7K3MWN5-F1
#
_entry.id   AF-A0A7K3MWN5-F1
#
_cell.length_a   1.000
_cell.length_b   1.000
_cell.length_c   1.000
_cell.angle_alpha   90.00
_cell.angle_beta   90.00
_cell.angle_gamma   90.00
#
_symmetry.space_group_name_H-M   'P 1'
#
loop_
_entity.id
_entity.type
_entity.pdbx_description
1 polymer ?
#
loop_
_entity_poly.entity_id
_entity_poly.type
_entity_poly.pdbx_seq_one_letter_code
_entity_poly.pdbx_strand_id
1 'polypeptide(L)'
;MKNKFQKQIVTKLAFIVILFMYASLTSAQHKAPMNAPKSAVNMKNPFPADASSLERGKHSYKIDCVRCHGKEGKGDGVGAGKVHKVISDFGSEAIQKQTDGELFWKISEARRPMPLTDITNDQRWDIVNYIRTFKKN
;
A
#
# COMPACT_ATOMS: atom_id res chain seq x y z
N MET A 1 7.98 -27.37 51.15
CA MET A 1 8.21 -27.66 49.70
C MET A 1 7.06 -27.22 48.78
N LYS A 2 5.79 -27.35 49.17
CA LYS A 2 4.61 -26.98 48.34
C LYS A 2 4.61 -25.52 47.84
N ASN A 3 5.01 -24.55 48.66
CA ASN A 3 4.99 -23.12 48.28
C ASN A 3 6.02 -22.71 47.21
N LYS A 4 7.16 -23.42 47.11
CA LYS A 4 8.18 -23.15 46.09
C LYS A 4 7.73 -23.67 44.72
N PHE A 5 7.07 -24.82 44.71
CA PHE A 5 6.51 -25.44 43.50
C PHE A 5 5.33 -24.65 42.96
N GLN A 6 4.42 -24.20 43.84
CA GLN A 6 3.29 -23.33 43.47
C GLN A 6 3.76 -21.99 42.87
N LYS A 7 4.76 -21.33 43.48
CA LYS A 7 5.34 -20.11 42.92
C LYS A 7 5.97 -20.35 41.54
N GLN A 8 6.70 -21.46 41.35
CA GLN A 8 7.28 -21.80 40.05
C GLN A 8 6.23 -22.07 38.97
N ILE A 9 5.10 -22.70 39.31
CA ILE A 9 3.98 -22.91 38.39
C ILE A 9 3.36 -21.57 37.99
N VAL A 10 3.06 -20.70 38.97
CA VAL A 10 2.47 -19.38 38.70
C VAL A 10 3.40 -18.51 37.84
N THR A 11 4.71 -18.51 38.11
CA THR A 11 5.68 -17.78 37.28
C THR A 11 5.73 -18.32 35.85
N LYS A 12 5.78 -19.64 35.66
CA LYS A 12 5.78 -20.24 34.31
C LYS A 12 4.49 -19.98 33.54
N LEU A 13 3.34 -20.04 34.20
CA LEU A 13 2.05 -19.71 33.59
C LEU A 13 1.99 -18.23 33.20
N ALA A 14 2.49 -17.31 34.03
CA ALA A 14 2.60 -15.90 33.69
C ALA A 14 3.49 -15.66 32.46
N PHE A 15 4.64 -16.34 32.36
CA PHE A 15 5.50 -16.26 31.16
C PHE A 15 4.82 -16.80 29.90
N ILE A 16 4.06 -17.90 29.99
CA ILE A 16 3.31 -18.45 28.86
C ILE A 16 2.20 -17.49 28.41
N VAL A 17 1.47 -16.87 29.35
CA VAL A 17 0.43 -15.88 29.03
C VAL A 17 1.03 -14.62 28.39
N ILE A 18 2.18 -14.14 28.89
CA ILE A 18 2.91 -13.01 28.30
C ILE A 18 3.37 -13.34 26.87
N LEU A 19 3.88 -14.55 26.63
CA LEU A 19 4.23 -15.03 25.28
C LEU A 19 3.01 -15.10 24.34
N PHE A 20 1.88 -15.56 24.85
CA PHE A 20 0.62 -15.66 24.07
C PHE A 20 0.04 -14.28 23.75
N MET A 21 0.15 -13.32 24.66
CA MET A 21 -0.22 -11.92 24.40
C MET A 21 0.71 -11.27 23.36
N TYR A 22 2.03 -11.51 23.45
CA TYR A 22 2.98 -11.03 22.43
C TYR A 22 2.70 -11.59 21.03
N ALA A 23 2.32 -12.88 20.93
CA ALA A 23 1.95 -13.51 19.67
C ALA A 23 0.62 -12.98 19.09
N SER A 24 -0.25 -12.41 19.94
CA SER A 24 -1.53 -11.85 19.51
C SER A 24 -1.38 -10.44 18.92
N LEU A 25 -0.38 -9.66 19.36
CA LEU A 25 -0.08 -8.34 18.79
C LEU A 25 0.48 -8.41 17.36
N THR A 26 1.18 -9.48 16.98
CA THR A 26 1.75 -9.63 15.63
C THR A 26 0.72 -10.01 14.56
N SER A 27 -0.47 -10.46 14.96
CA SER A 27 -1.53 -10.93 14.06
C SER A 27 -2.44 -9.81 13.51
N ALA A 28 -2.26 -8.56 13.96
CA ALA A 28 -2.92 -7.39 13.39
C ALA A 28 -2.22 -6.92 12.09
N GLN A 29 -1.89 -7.84 11.19
CA GLN A 29 -1.58 -7.45 9.81
C GLN A 29 -2.86 -6.86 9.23
N HIS A 30 -2.80 -5.57 8.88
CA HIS A 30 -3.89 -4.80 8.26
C HIS A 30 -4.49 -5.57 7.07
N LYS A 31 -5.58 -6.30 7.31
CA LYS A 31 -6.48 -6.81 6.27
C LYS A 31 -7.41 -5.67 5.85
N ALA A 32 -6.83 -4.57 5.33
CA ALA A 32 -7.65 -3.53 4.75
C ALA A 32 -8.40 -4.13 3.53
N PRO A 33 -9.68 -3.76 3.31
CA PRO A 33 -10.57 -4.43 2.34
C PRO A 33 -10.02 -4.34 0.91
N MET A 34 -10.07 -5.41 0.11
CA MET A 34 -9.44 -5.40 -1.23
C MET A 34 -9.90 -4.23 -2.13
N ASN A 35 -11.16 -3.83 -1.97
CA ASN A 35 -11.81 -2.72 -2.67
C ASN A 35 -11.82 -1.46 -1.81
N ALA A 36 -11.76 -0.29 -2.45
CA ALA A 36 -11.83 0.98 -1.74
C ALA A 36 -13.20 1.17 -1.10
N PRO A 37 -13.29 1.83 0.07
CA PRO A 37 -14.56 2.19 0.66
C PRO A 37 -15.31 3.20 -0.23
N LYS A 38 -16.65 3.26 -0.09
CA LYS A 38 -17.48 4.21 -0.85
C LYS A 38 -17.03 5.67 -0.69
N SER A 39 -16.49 6.03 0.48
CA SER A 39 -15.94 7.36 0.75
C SER A 39 -14.76 7.70 -0.17
N ALA A 40 -13.87 6.73 -0.44
CA ALA A 40 -12.76 6.91 -1.36
C ALA A 40 -13.24 6.98 -2.81
N VAL A 41 -14.19 6.13 -3.22
CA VAL A 41 -14.76 6.14 -4.59
C VAL A 41 -15.33 7.52 -4.97
N ASN A 42 -15.94 8.21 -4.02
CA ASN A 42 -16.54 9.53 -4.24
C ASN A 42 -15.54 10.69 -4.17
N MET A 43 -14.31 10.43 -3.74
CA MET A 43 -13.27 11.45 -3.62
C MET A 43 -12.86 11.96 -5.00
N LYS A 44 -12.75 13.27 -5.14
CA LYS A 44 -12.33 13.94 -6.37
C LYS A 44 -10.92 14.45 -6.23
N ASN A 45 -10.14 14.33 -7.29
CA ASN A 45 -8.83 14.96 -7.35
C ASN A 45 -9.02 16.49 -7.33
N PRO A 46 -8.48 17.22 -6.34
CA PRO A 46 -8.57 18.68 -6.31
C PRO A 46 -7.64 19.35 -7.33
N PHE A 47 -6.65 18.63 -7.88
CA PHE A 47 -5.72 19.13 -8.86
C PHE A 47 -6.18 18.77 -10.28
N PRO A 48 -6.34 19.76 -11.18
CA PRO A 48 -6.59 19.48 -12.59
C PRO A 48 -5.40 18.71 -13.19
N ALA A 49 -5.68 17.83 -14.16
CA ALA A 49 -4.66 17.07 -14.89
C ALA A 49 -3.94 17.94 -15.94
N ASP A 50 -3.39 19.07 -15.50
CA ASP A 50 -2.60 20.00 -16.31
C ASP A 50 -1.12 19.62 -16.37
N ALA A 51 -0.35 20.35 -17.20
CA ALA A 51 1.07 20.08 -17.39
C ALA A 51 1.88 20.15 -16.08
N SER A 52 1.51 21.05 -15.16
CA SER A 52 2.20 21.19 -13.88
C SER A 52 1.94 20.00 -12.95
N SER A 53 0.68 19.56 -12.83
CA SER A 53 0.33 18.35 -12.06
C SER A 53 1.00 17.11 -12.64
N LEU A 54 0.99 16.96 -13.97
CA LEU A 54 1.62 15.82 -14.64
C LEU A 54 3.14 15.78 -14.41
N GLU A 55 3.85 16.92 -14.47
CA GLU A 55 5.29 16.95 -14.20
C GLU A 55 5.62 16.64 -12.73
N ARG A 56 4.86 17.17 -11.76
CA ARG A 56 5.02 16.82 -10.33
C ARG A 56 4.73 15.34 -10.06
N GLY A 57 3.68 14.81 -10.70
CA GLY A 57 3.27 13.42 -10.59
C GLY A 57 4.33 12.48 -11.16
N LYS A 58 4.87 12.81 -12.34
CA LYS A 58 5.98 12.09 -12.98
C LYS A 58 7.24 12.11 -12.14
N HIS A 59 7.57 13.25 -11.52
CA HIS A 59 8.72 13.36 -10.63
C HIS A 59 8.58 12.41 -9.43
N SER A 60 7.45 12.48 -8.72
CA SER A 60 7.18 11.62 -7.57
C SER A 60 7.12 10.14 -7.96
N TYR A 61 6.50 9.81 -9.09
CA TYR A 61 6.47 8.46 -9.64
C TYR A 61 7.87 7.87 -9.88
N LYS A 62 8.80 8.66 -10.40
CA LYS A 62 10.18 8.23 -10.65
C LYS A 62 10.95 7.93 -9.37
N ILE A 63 10.61 8.56 -8.26
CA ILE A 63 11.27 8.36 -6.97
C ILE A 63 10.67 7.13 -6.28
N ASP A 64 9.34 7.08 -6.20
CA ASP A 64 8.66 6.16 -5.28
C ASP A 64 8.05 4.92 -5.97
N CYS A 65 7.69 5.00 -7.25
CA CYS A 65 6.87 3.97 -7.91
C CYS A 65 7.63 3.16 -8.97
N VAL A 66 8.52 3.81 -9.73
CA VAL A 66 9.13 3.26 -10.96
C VAL A 66 9.90 1.96 -10.73
N ARG A 67 10.52 1.80 -9.55
CA ARG A 67 11.33 0.61 -9.24
C ARG A 67 10.52 -0.68 -9.38
N CYS A 68 9.24 -0.65 -9.02
CA CYS A 68 8.35 -1.81 -9.05
C CYS A 68 7.38 -1.73 -10.23
N HIS A 69 6.83 -0.55 -10.52
CA HIS A 69 5.83 -0.38 -11.58
C HIS A 69 6.41 -0.18 -12.99
N GLY A 70 7.73 0.05 -13.11
CA GLY A 70 8.40 0.24 -14.39
C GLY A 70 8.22 1.64 -14.97
N LYS A 71 9.02 2.00 -15.97
CA LYS A 71 8.96 3.33 -16.61
C LYS A 71 7.65 3.55 -17.37
N GLU A 72 7.13 2.47 -17.95
CA GLU A 72 5.89 2.47 -18.74
C GLU A 72 4.66 2.05 -17.93
N GLY A 73 4.80 1.88 -16.60
CA GLY A 73 3.68 1.54 -15.73
C GLY A 73 3.19 0.10 -15.85
N LYS A 74 3.94 -0.79 -16.52
CA LYS A 74 3.54 -2.16 -16.84
C LYS A 74 3.68 -3.16 -15.68
N GLY A 75 4.22 -2.73 -14.54
CA GLY A 75 4.50 -3.63 -13.42
C GLY A 75 5.76 -4.48 -13.62
N ASP A 76 6.68 -4.05 -14.48
CA ASP A 76 7.88 -4.75 -14.92
C ASP A 76 9.18 -4.08 -14.44
N GLY A 77 9.10 -3.23 -13.41
CA GLY A 77 10.28 -2.57 -12.86
C GLY A 77 11.30 -3.56 -12.31
N VAL A 78 12.55 -3.13 -12.11
CA VAL A 78 13.66 -3.97 -11.60
C VAL A 78 13.36 -4.63 -10.24
N GLY A 79 12.42 -4.09 -9.47
CA GLY A 79 11.93 -4.65 -8.21
C GLY A 79 10.79 -5.66 -8.38
N ALA A 80 10.15 -5.75 -9.55
CA ALA A 80 9.00 -6.60 -9.80
C ALA A 80 9.31 -8.10 -9.63
N GLY A 81 10.49 -8.54 -10.04
CA GLY A 81 10.90 -9.95 -9.87
C GLY A 81 11.04 -10.40 -8.40
N LYS A 82 11.06 -9.47 -7.45
CA LYS A 82 11.17 -9.76 -6.01
C LYS A 82 9.81 -9.96 -5.33
N VAL A 83 8.71 -9.77 -6.05
CA VAL A 83 7.36 -9.95 -5.52
C VAL A 83 6.66 -11.13 -6.17
N HIS A 84 6.18 -12.05 -5.35
CA HIS A 84 5.43 -13.23 -5.80
C HIS A 84 4.02 -12.90 -6.32
N LYS A 85 3.64 -11.61 -6.34
CA LYS A 85 2.34 -11.13 -6.79
C LYS A 85 2.52 -10.26 -8.02
N VAL A 86 1.61 -10.42 -8.99
CA VAL A 86 1.52 -9.57 -10.17
C VAL A 86 1.33 -8.11 -9.74
N ILE A 87 2.25 -7.25 -10.18
CA ILE A 87 2.12 -5.80 -10.08
C ILE A 87 1.20 -5.33 -11.22
N SER A 88 0.24 -4.47 -10.91
CA SER A 88 -0.74 -4.01 -11.89
C SER A 88 -0.09 -3.19 -13.00
N ASP A 89 -0.51 -3.47 -14.24
CA ASP A 89 -0.31 -2.60 -15.40
C ASP A 89 -1.26 -1.41 -15.31
N PHE A 90 -0.70 -0.21 -15.18
CA PHE A 90 -1.44 1.03 -15.10
C PHE A 90 -2.15 1.40 -16.39
N GLY A 91 -1.69 0.94 -17.56
CA GLY A 91 -2.39 1.11 -18.83
C GLY A 91 -3.65 0.24 -18.96
N SER A 92 -3.77 -0.81 -18.14
CA SER A 92 -4.87 -1.78 -18.24
C SER A 92 -6.23 -1.14 -17.98
N GLU A 93 -7.26 -1.66 -18.67
CA GLU A 93 -8.65 -1.24 -18.49
C GLU A 93 -9.13 -1.38 -17.03
N ALA A 94 -8.66 -2.42 -16.32
CA ALA A 94 -8.98 -2.66 -14.92
C ALA A 94 -8.46 -1.56 -13.97
N ILE A 95 -7.32 -0.95 -14.29
CA ILE A 95 -6.82 0.22 -13.56
C ILE A 95 -7.53 1.48 -14.03
N GLN A 96 -7.62 1.71 -15.34
CA GLN A 96 -8.17 2.94 -15.89
C GLN A 96 -9.66 3.13 -15.62
N LYS A 97 -10.43 2.06 -15.37
CA LYS A 97 -11.85 2.15 -14.96
C LYS A 97 -12.06 2.57 -13.50
N GLN A 98 -11.06 2.47 -12.64
CA GLN A 98 -11.19 2.90 -11.26
C GLN A 98 -11.34 4.42 -11.21
N THR A 99 -12.01 4.94 -10.19
CA THR A 99 -12.10 6.37 -9.89
C THR A 99 -10.75 6.91 -9.38
N ASP A 100 -10.53 8.22 -9.47
CA ASP A 100 -9.30 8.83 -8.96
C ASP A 100 -9.13 8.61 -7.47
N GLY A 101 -10.22 8.69 -6.71
CA GLY A 101 -10.21 8.44 -5.27
C GLY A 101 -9.90 6.98 -4.90
N GLU A 102 -10.28 6.00 -5.73
CA GLU A 102 -9.83 4.61 -5.56
C GLU A 102 -8.33 4.47 -5.73
N LEU A 103 -7.75 5.11 -6.76
CA LEU A 103 -6.31 5.09 -6.99
C LEU A 103 -5.56 5.79 -5.86
N PHE A 104 -6.01 6.98 -5.45
CA PHE A 104 -5.47 7.72 -4.31
C PHE A 104 -5.47 6.88 -3.03
N TRP A 105 -6.58 6.20 -2.74
CA TRP A 105 -6.69 5.35 -1.56
C TRP A 105 -5.78 4.12 -1.64
N LYS A 106 -5.65 3.49 -2.81
CA LYS A 106 -4.73 2.35 -2.99
C LYS A 106 -3.27 2.73 -2.78
N ILE A 107 -2.86 3.91 -3.27
CA ILE A 107 -1.54 4.48 -2.99
C ILE A 107 -1.40 4.74 -1.49
N SER A 108 -2.46 5.21 -0.85
CA SER A 108 -2.44 5.61 0.55
C SER A 108 -2.27 4.47 1.54
N GLU A 109 -2.93 3.35 1.27
CA GLU A 109 -2.87 2.16 2.11
C GLU A 109 -1.63 1.29 1.86
N ALA A 110 -0.94 1.50 0.71
CA ALA A 110 0.21 0.76 0.19
C ALA A 110 0.35 -0.66 0.78
N ARG A 111 -0.47 -1.58 0.28
CA ARG A 111 -0.53 -2.94 0.83
C ARG A 111 0.65 -3.77 0.40
N ARG A 112 1.19 -4.54 1.35
CA ARG A 112 2.25 -5.51 1.05
C ARG A 112 1.89 -6.37 -0.18
N PRO A 113 2.81 -6.50 -1.14
CA PRO A 113 4.23 -6.14 -1.02
C PRO A 113 4.59 -4.71 -1.44
N MET A 114 3.63 -3.84 -1.76
CA MET A 114 3.91 -2.42 -2.00
C MET A 114 4.42 -1.77 -0.70
N PRO A 115 5.56 -1.06 -0.73
CA PRO A 115 6.05 -0.36 0.44
C PRO A 115 5.18 0.87 0.73
N LEU A 116 4.98 1.17 2.01
CA LEU A 116 4.52 2.49 2.43
C LEU A 116 5.66 3.48 2.16
N THR A 117 5.37 4.51 1.37
CA THR A 117 6.31 5.61 1.08
C THR A 117 5.82 6.89 1.77
N ASP A 118 6.77 7.74 2.15
CA ASP A 118 6.47 9.04 2.76
C ASP A 118 6.20 10.07 1.66
N ILE A 119 5.02 9.95 1.04
CA ILE A 119 4.51 10.88 0.03
C ILE A 119 3.28 11.60 0.56
N THR A 120 3.25 12.92 0.37
CA THR A 120 2.15 13.80 0.77
C THR A 120 0.87 13.52 -0.02
N ASN A 121 -0.27 13.99 0.47
CA ASN A 121 -1.54 13.85 -0.24
C ASN A 121 -1.52 14.55 -1.62
N ASP A 122 -0.86 15.71 -1.73
CA ASP A 122 -0.76 16.43 -2.99
C ASP A 122 0.05 15.64 -4.02
N GLN A 123 1.18 15.06 -3.60
CA GLN A 123 1.96 14.16 -4.45
C GLN A 123 1.16 12.94 -4.87
N ARG A 124 0.34 12.36 -3.99
CA ARG A 124 -0.53 11.21 -4.34
C ARG A 124 -1.51 11.60 -5.43
N TRP A 125 -2.14 12.77 -5.34
CA TRP A 125 -3.06 13.25 -6.35
C TRP A 125 -2.38 13.55 -7.69
N ASP A 126 -1.20 14.17 -7.66
CA ASP A 126 -0.41 14.39 -8.87
C ASP A 126 0.02 13.05 -9.51
N ILE A 127 0.40 12.04 -8.69
CA ILE A 127 0.68 10.68 -9.15
C ILE A 127 -0.56 10.05 -9.80
N VAL A 128 -1.75 10.23 -9.23
CA VAL A 128 -3.00 9.74 -9.84
C VAL A 128 -3.20 10.35 -11.22
N ASN A 129 -3.01 11.66 -11.38
CA ASN A 129 -3.07 12.32 -12.70
C ASN A 129 -2.03 11.72 -13.67
N TYR A 130 -0.80 11.48 -13.19
CA TYR A 130 0.24 10.84 -14.01
C TYR A 130 -0.13 9.40 -14.41
N ILE A 131 -0.73 8.62 -13.51
CA ILE A 131 -1.20 7.25 -13.81
C ILE A 131 -2.22 7.22 -14.95
N ARG A 132 -3.07 8.25 -15.09
CA ARG A 132 -4.03 8.38 -16.20
C ARG A 132 -3.39 8.52 -17.58
N THR A 133 -2.09 8.87 -17.63
CA THR A 133 -1.37 9.05 -18.90
C THR A 133 -0.89 7.72 -19.50
N PHE A 134 -0.79 6.66 -18.71
CA PHE A 134 -0.42 5.34 -19.22
C PHE A 134 -1.51 4.76 -20.13
N LYS A 135 -1.09 4.06 -21.18
CA LYS A 135 -1.96 3.39 -22.14
C LYS A 135 -1.56 1.93 -22.26
N LYS A 136 -2.55 1.06 -22.44
CA LYS A 136 -2.30 -0.32 -22.84
C LYS A 136 -1.87 -0.31 -24.31
N ASN A 137 -0.70 -0.88 -24.59
CA ASN A 137 -0.24 -1.16 -25.96
C ASN A 137 -0.81 -2.49 -26.45
#